data_AF-A9UTM1-F1
#
_entry.id   AF-A9UTM1-F1
#
_cell.length_a   1.000
_cell.length_b   1.000
_cell.length_c   1.000
_cell.angle_alpha   90.00
_cell.angle_beta   90.00
_cell.angle_gamma   90.00
#
_symmetry.space_group_name_H-M   'P 1'
#
loop_
_entity.id
_entity.type
_entity.pdbx_description
1 polymer ?
#
loop_
_entity_poly.entity_id
_entity_poly.type
_entity_poly.pdbx_seq_one_letter_code
_entity_poly.pdbx_strand_id
1 'polypeptide(L)'
;MRLVGVLGAWLAMLHGLAAGAGVESRDADVLRIGFGSCANQRKPNPMWRVMREAAPDLMVLLGDNVYADSVIVPPLRTPATVEALEQSYAQLLSLPDFQALRADTPLLAVFDDHDYGKNDGDESWELRTTAQRLLQDTFDQDPRLGIASRRQQSAMYTVWRHQWHGLRVRIILLDNRSHKSRQPRFYVSEHHAQDMLGPEQWSWLESELRTQSADLTIIGSGLQFVAQDKVAGEQWGRFPASRAKLLALLATTNTANVVFLSGDVHLAEMPLPRE
;
A
#
# COMPACT_ATOMS: atom_id res chain seq x y z
N MET A 1 -45.68 -25.58 17.48
CA MET A 1 -46.45 -25.37 16.24
C MET A 1 -47.10 -23.99 16.33
N ARG A 2 -47.03 -23.22 15.24
CA ARG A 2 -46.96 -21.75 15.19
C ARG A 2 -48.14 -21.01 15.82
N LEU A 3 -47.78 -19.88 16.44
CA LEU A 3 -48.63 -18.84 16.98
C LEU A 3 -48.47 -17.55 16.15
N VAL A 4 -49.46 -16.68 16.28
CA VAL A 4 -49.51 -15.25 15.94
C VAL A 4 -50.09 -14.89 14.57
N GLY A 5 -51.28 -14.30 14.65
CA GLY A 5 -51.78 -13.33 13.69
C GLY A 5 -51.86 -11.93 14.32
N VAL A 6 -52.48 -11.04 13.54
CA VAL A 6 -53.05 -9.72 13.84
C VAL A 6 -52.21 -8.51 13.37
N LEU A 7 -52.78 -7.85 12.36
CA LEU A 7 -52.50 -6.50 11.90
C LEU A 7 -52.86 -5.46 12.99
N GLY A 8 -52.07 -4.39 13.07
CA GLY A 8 -52.44 -3.16 13.76
C GLY A 8 -51.84 -1.96 13.04
N ALA A 9 -52.70 -1.13 12.46
CA ALA A 9 -52.36 0.12 11.80
C ALA A 9 -51.73 1.13 12.78
N TRP A 10 -50.74 1.90 12.31
CA TRP A 10 -50.16 3.01 13.07
C TRP A 10 -50.37 4.32 12.33
N LEU A 11 -50.95 5.27 13.07
CA LEU A 11 -51.19 6.66 12.71
C LEU A 11 -49.89 7.37 12.30
N ALA A 12 -49.98 8.16 11.23
CA ALA A 12 -48.99 9.18 10.91
C ALA A 12 -49.07 10.31 11.94
N MET A 13 -48.01 10.50 12.72
CA MET A 13 -47.72 11.75 13.40
C MET A 13 -46.49 12.39 12.75
N LEU A 14 -46.74 13.44 11.97
CA LEU A 14 -45.73 14.38 11.51
C LEU A 14 -45.17 15.13 12.72
N HIS A 15 -43.95 14.77 13.13
CA HIS A 15 -43.09 15.66 13.91
C HIS A 15 -41.79 15.85 13.13
N GLY A 16 -41.53 17.10 12.77
CA GLY A 16 -40.30 17.50 12.09
C GLY A 16 -39.10 17.09 12.91
N LEU A 17 -38.24 16.26 12.31
CA LEU A 17 -36.89 16.03 12.75
C LEU A 17 -35.99 16.72 11.75
N ALA A 18 -35.36 17.81 12.19
CA ALA A 18 -34.16 18.32 11.56
C ALA A 18 -33.16 17.17 11.50
N ALA A 19 -32.93 16.64 10.31
CA ALA A 19 -31.88 15.68 10.05
C ALA A 19 -30.53 16.40 10.12
N GLY A 20 -30.06 16.65 11.34
CA GLY A 20 -28.62 16.65 11.57
C GLY A 20 -28.16 15.24 11.26
N ALA A 21 -27.46 15.05 10.14
CA ALA A 21 -26.75 13.82 9.86
C ALA A 21 -25.73 13.62 10.98
N GLY A 22 -26.13 12.86 11.99
CA GLY A 22 -25.24 12.43 13.05
C GLY A 22 -24.12 11.64 12.39
N VAL A 23 -22.90 12.13 12.52
CA VAL A 23 -21.71 11.30 12.37
C VAL A 23 -21.90 10.18 13.40
N GLU A 24 -22.21 8.96 12.94
CA GLU A 24 -22.19 7.79 13.81
C GLU A 24 -20.84 7.80 14.53
N SER A 25 -20.87 7.78 15.87
CA SER A 25 -19.66 7.76 16.67
C SER A 25 -18.83 6.56 16.24
N ARG A 26 -17.57 6.80 15.85
CA ARG A 26 -16.63 5.73 15.48
C ARG A 26 -16.71 4.62 16.52
N ASP A 27 -16.94 3.39 16.06
CA ASP A 27 -16.84 2.23 16.93
C ASP A 27 -15.39 2.13 17.44
N ALA A 28 -15.18 2.52 18.70
CA ALA A 28 -13.88 2.53 19.35
C ALA A 28 -13.31 1.12 19.54
N ASP A 29 -14.15 0.09 19.33
CA ASP A 29 -13.79 -1.31 19.44
C ASP A 29 -13.39 -1.95 18.10
N VAL A 30 -13.10 -1.15 17.06
CA VAL A 30 -12.58 -1.64 15.76
C VAL A 30 -11.43 -0.77 15.27
N LEU A 31 -10.25 -1.38 15.05
CA LEU A 31 -9.16 -0.77 14.28
C LEU A 31 -9.40 -0.97 12.78
N ARG A 32 -9.59 0.12 12.04
CA ARG A 32 -9.83 0.09 10.59
C ARG A 32 -8.59 0.49 9.81
N ILE A 33 -7.98 -0.47 9.12
CA ILE A 33 -6.87 -0.22 8.20
C ILE A 33 -7.39 -0.38 6.78
N GLY A 34 -7.48 0.73 6.03
CA GLY A 34 -7.77 0.68 4.60
C GLY A 34 -6.47 0.56 3.80
N PHE A 35 -6.54 -0.01 2.60
CA PHE A 35 -5.40 -0.10 1.70
C PHE A 35 -5.80 0.00 0.24
N GLY A 36 -4.86 0.42 -0.61
CA GLY A 36 -5.08 0.51 -2.06
C GLY A 36 -3.81 0.83 -2.84
N SER A 37 -3.90 0.78 -4.16
CA SER A 37 -2.84 1.13 -5.11
C SER A 37 -3.46 1.62 -6.42
N CYS A 38 -2.62 2.02 -7.38
CA CYS A 38 -3.03 2.23 -8.78
C CYS A 38 -4.08 3.32 -8.97
N ALA A 39 -4.00 4.38 -8.15
CA ALA A 39 -4.95 5.48 -8.15
C ALA A 39 -4.53 6.57 -9.14
N ASN A 40 -4.75 6.32 -10.43
CA ASN A 40 -4.33 7.22 -11.50
C ASN A 40 -4.96 8.61 -11.37
N GLN A 41 -4.15 9.59 -10.97
CA GLN A 41 -4.53 10.97 -10.71
C GLN A 41 -5.16 11.69 -11.91
N ARG A 42 -4.97 11.17 -13.14
CA ARG A 42 -5.54 11.71 -14.37
C ARG A 42 -6.98 11.24 -14.63
N LYS A 43 -7.48 10.26 -13.87
CA LYS A 43 -8.81 9.67 -14.03
C LYS A 43 -9.75 10.08 -12.89
N PRO A 44 -11.07 10.02 -13.09
CA PRO A 44 -12.01 10.09 -11.98
C PRO A 44 -11.71 8.98 -10.96
N ASN A 45 -11.46 9.37 -9.71
CA ASN A 45 -11.17 8.46 -8.60
C ASN A 45 -12.23 8.61 -7.49
N PRO A 46 -13.47 8.13 -7.70
CA PRO A 46 -14.53 8.21 -6.68
C PRO A 46 -14.18 7.42 -5.42
N MET A 47 -13.20 6.53 -5.50
CA MET A 47 -12.74 5.71 -4.39
C MET A 47 -12.13 6.52 -3.26
N TRP A 48 -11.55 7.71 -3.51
CA TRP A 48 -11.06 8.57 -2.43
C TRP A 48 -12.16 8.94 -1.43
N ARG A 49 -13.34 9.30 -1.96
CA ARG A 49 -14.52 9.59 -1.14
C ARG A 49 -15.02 8.34 -0.40
N VAL A 50 -15.10 7.20 -1.09
CA VAL A 50 -15.53 5.92 -0.47
C VAL A 50 -14.60 5.50 0.67
N MET A 51 -13.28 5.61 0.45
CA MET A 51 -12.27 5.31 1.47
C MET A 51 -12.41 6.24 2.68
N ARG A 52 -12.66 7.53 2.46
CA ARG A 52 -12.90 8.49 3.55
C ARG A 52 -14.18 8.20 4.32
N GLU A 53 -15.27 7.88 3.61
CA GLU A 53 -16.57 7.54 4.20
C GLU A 53 -16.51 6.25 5.04
N ALA A 54 -15.59 5.34 4.73
CA ALA A 54 -15.31 4.16 5.57
C ALA A 54 -14.58 4.47 6.89
N ALA A 55 -14.19 5.73 7.10
CA ALA A 55 -13.51 6.24 8.30
C ALA A 55 -12.33 5.39 8.82
N PRO A 56 -11.33 5.07 7.98
CA PRO A 56 -10.15 4.33 8.39
C PRO A 56 -9.30 5.11 9.40
N ASP A 57 -8.72 4.39 10.36
CA ASP A 57 -7.72 4.91 11.30
C ASP A 57 -6.35 5.08 10.62
N LEU A 58 -6.09 4.29 9.57
CA LEU A 58 -4.92 4.38 8.71
C LEU A 58 -5.28 3.97 7.29
N MET A 59 -4.77 4.71 6.30
CA MET A 59 -4.76 4.27 4.90
C MET A 59 -3.35 3.89 4.47
N VAL A 60 -3.21 2.69 3.90
CA VAL A 60 -1.96 2.16 3.36
C VAL A 60 -1.98 2.24 1.84
N LEU A 61 -1.06 3.00 1.25
CA LEU A 61 -0.93 3.12 -0.20
C LEU A 61 0.28 2.32 -0.68
N LEU A 62 0.02 1.32 -1.52
CA LEU A 62 1.00 0.28 -1.88
C LEU A 62 1.79 0.63 -3.15
N GLY A 63 1.64 1.84 -3.68
CA GLY A 63 2.33 2.31 -4.88
C GLY A 63 1.38 2.58 -6.04
N ASP A 64 1.96 3.07 -7.14
CA ASP A 64 1.21 3.76 -8.21
C ASP A 64 0.29 4.83 -7.63
N ASN A 65 0.82 5.59 -6.65
CA ASN A 65 0.09 6.71 -6.03
C ASN A 65 -0.22 7.78 -7.08
N VAL A 66 0.66 7.89 -8.08
CA VAL A 66 0.50 8.69 -9.28
C VAL A 66 1.09 7.95 -10.48
N TYR A 67 0.67 8.33 -11.69
CA TYR A 67 1.23 7.82 -12.93
C TYR A 67 1.94 8.93 -13.68
N ALA A 68 3.26 9.01 -13.48
CA ALA A 68 4.11 10.05 -14.06
C ALA A 68 4.64 9.71 -15.46
N ASP A 69 4.69 8.42 -15.79
CA ASP A 69 5.05 7.96 -17.12
C ASP A 69 3.85 8.06 -18.10
N SER A 70 4.15 7.96 -19.39
CA SER A 70 3.16 8.16 -20.46
C SER A 70 3.08 6.96 -21.39
N VAL A 71 1.86 6.55 -21.72
CA VAL A 71 1.62 5.43 -22.65
C VAL A 71 1.95 5.86 -24.08
N ILE A 72 2.78 5.08 -24.77
CA ILE A 72 2.95 5.19 -26.23
C ILE A 72 1.92 4.25 -26.89
N VAL A 73 2.10 2.94 -26.68
CA VAL A 73 1.18 1.87 -27.05
C VAL A 73 1.29 0.79 -25.98
N PRO A 74 0.20 0.27 -25.38
CA PRO A 74 0.35 -0.75 -24.34
C PRO A 74 1.15 -1.97 -24.84
N PRO A 75 2.16 -2.47 -24.09
CA PRO A 75 2.65 -2.05 -22.77
C PRO A 75 3.86 -1.08 -22.80
N LEU A 76 4.20 -0.51 -23.95
CA LEU A 76 5.30 0.45 -24.14
C LEU A 76 4.95 1.84 -23.61
N ARG A 77 5.84 2.38 -22.76
CA ARG A 77 5.67 3.68 -22.10
C ARG A 77 6.95 4.50 -22.18
N THR A 78 6.79 5.81 -22.25
CA THR A 78 7.88 6.78 -22.08
C THR A 78 8.10 7.00 -20.59
N PRO A 79 9.32 6.79 -20.07
CA PRO A 79 9.66 7.13 -18.68
C PRO A 79 9.36 8.60 -18.36
N ALA A 80 9.09 8.87 -17.10
CA ALA A 80 8.81 10.21 -16.60
C ALA A 80 10.05 11.11 -16.66
N THR A 81 9.82 12.41 -16.84
CA THR A 81 10.80 13.45 -16.50
C THR A 81 10.62 13.87 -15.03
N VAL A 82 11.54 14.68 -14.51
CA VAL A 82 11.40 15.28 -13.17
C VAL A 82 10.11 16.11 -13.09
N GLU A 83 9.83 16.92 -14.11
CA GLU A 83 8.64 17.76 -14.18
C GLU A 83 7.37 16.91 -14.22
N ALA A 84 7.37 15.79 -14.95
CA ALA A 84 6.22 14.89 -15.00
C ALA A 84 5.92 14.25 -13.64
N LEU A 85 6.95 13.87 -12.89
CA LEU A 85 6.81 13.38 -11.51
C LEU A 85 6.23 14.46 -10.59
N GLU A 86 6.81 15.66 -10.59
CA GLU A 86 6.38 16.79 -9.77
C GLU A 86 4.92 17.19 -10.08
N GLN A 87 4.57 17.32 -11.36
CA GLN A 87 3.21 17.64 -11.80
C GLN A 87 2.21 16.56 -11.40
N SER A 88 2.61 15.28 -11.44
CA SER A 88 1.74 14.17 -11.08
C SER A 88 1.38 14.20 -9.60
N TYR A 89 2.35 14.46 -8.72
CA TYR A 89 2.10 14.63 -7.30
C TYR A 89 1.31 15.91 -6.99
N ALA A 90 1.61 17.02 -7.65
CA ALA A 90 0.83 18.25 -7.53
C ALA A 90 -0.64 18.04 -7.95
N GLN A 91 -0.88 17.28 -9.03
CA GLN A 91 -2.22 16.92 -9.46
C GLN A 91 -2.95 16.08 -8.42
N LEU A 92 -2.33 15.02 -7.88
CA LEU A 92 -2.91 14.23 -6.79
C LEU A 92 -3.30 15.11 -5.60
N LEU A 93 -2.40 15.99 -5.17
CA LEU A 93 -2.62 16.92 -4.06
C LEU A 93 -3.71 17.96 -4.35
N SER A 94 -4.08 18.18 -5.61
CA SER A 94 -5.16 19.09 -6.01
C SER A 94 -6.55 18.43 -6.05
N LEU A 95 -6.63 17.09 -5.96
CA LEU A 95 -7.90 16.38 -6.02
C LEU A 95 -8.71 16.61 -4.72
N PRO A 96 -9.93 17.18 -4.76
CA PRO A 96 -10.68 17.50 -3.55
C PRO A 96 -10.94 16.30 -2.63
N ASP A 97 -11.31 15.15 -3.20
CA ASP A 97 -11.59 13.95 -2.41
C ASP A 97 -10.32 13.37 -1.76
N PHE A 98 -9.17 13.51 -2.41
CA PHE A 98 -7.88 13.10 -1.83
C PHE A 98 -7.45 14.05 -0.71
N GLN A 99 -7.61 15.37 -0.90
CA GLN A 99 -7.37 16.36 0.14
C GLN A 99 -8.22 16.08 1.39
N ALA A 100 -9.52 15.79 1.18
CA ALA A 100 -10.43 15.44 2.26
C ALA A 100 -10.01 14.16 3.00
N LEU A 101 -9.67 13.09 2.26
CA LEU A 101 -9.17 11.85 2.87
C LEU A 101 -7.89 12.09 3.68
N ARG A 102 -6.93 12.82 3.11
CA ARG A 102 -5.64 13.12 3.74
C ARG A 102 -5.79 13.97 5.01
N ALA A 103 -6.76 14.88 5.04
CA ALA A 103 -7.07 15.65 6.24
C ALA A 103 -7.60 14.74 7.35
N ASP A 104 -8.52 13.83 7.01
CA ASP A 104 -9.24 12.99 7.98
C ASP A 104 -8.42 11.77 8.46
N THR A 105 -7.52 11.22 7.63
CA THR A 105 -6.83 9.95 7.88
C THR A 105 -5.32 10.03 7.56
N PRO A 106 -4.44 9.51 8.44
CA PRO A 106 -3.01 9.37 8.12
C PRO A 106 -2.77 8.38 6.97
N LEU A 107 -1.86 8.74 6.06
CA LEU A 107 -1.55 7.98 4.85
C LEU A 107 -0.13 7.38 4.92
N LEU A 108 -0.02 6.08 5.10
CA LEU A 108 1.26 5.35 5.06
C LEU A 108 1.52 4.86 3.62
N ALA A 109 2.58 5.34 2.97
CA ALA A 109 2.80 5.08 1.54
C ALA A 109 4.19 4.53 1.19
N VAL A 110 4.21 3.67 0.19
CA VAL A 110 5.38 3.28 -0.63
C VAL A 110 5.06 3.52 -2.10
N PHE A 111 6.06 3.56 -2.98
CA PHE A 111 5.85 3.64 -4.43
C PHE A 111 5.85 2.26 -5.10
N ASP A 112 5.37 2.24 -6.35
CA ASP A 112 5.57 1.19 -7.34
C ASP A 112 6.20 1.82 -8.61
N ASP A 113 6.12 1.23 -9.80
CA ASP A 113 6.87 1.71 -10.97
C ASP A 113 6.37 3.05 -11.54
N HIS A 114 5.07 3.32 -11.52
CA HIS A 114 4.54 4.52 -12.18
C HIS A 114 4.79 5.82 -11.41
N ASP A 115 4.94 5.74 -10.08
CA ASP A 115 5.41 6.83 -9.20
C ASP A 115 6.91 6.76 -8.89
N TYR A 116 7.58 5.64 -9.20
CA TYR A 116 9.03 5.57 -9.40
C TYR A 116 9.47 6.27 -10.70
N GLY A 117 8.56 6.38 -11.68
CA GLY A 117 8.72 7.15 -12.91
C GLY A 117 9.16 6.34 -14.13
N LYS A 118 9.18 5.01 -14.06
CA LYS A 118 9.49 4.14 -15.21
C LYS A 118 8.82 2.80 -15.03
N ASN A 119 7.96 2.42 -15.97
CA ASN A 119 7.35 1.09 -16.02
C ASN A 119 8.41 -0.02 -15.91
N ASP A 120 8.15 -1.01 -15.07
CA ASP A 120 9.11 -2.05 -14.68
C ASP A 120 10.44 -1.53 -14.11
N GLY A 121 10.47 -0.29 -13.60
CA GLY A 121 11.66 0.40 -13.13
C GLY A 121 12.40 -0.40 -12.06
N ASP A 122 13.72 -0.31 -12.10
CA ASP A 122 14.65 -1.09 -11.28
C ASP A 122 15.79 -0.21 -10.75
N GLU A 123 16.80 -0.81 -10.13
CA GLU A 123 17.94 -0.10 -9.53
C GLU A 123 18.74 0.77 -10.53
N SER A 124 18.59 0.54 -11.84
CA SER A 124 19.28 1.32 -12.90
C SER A 124 18.59 2.64 -13.24
N TRP A 125 17.43 2.92 -12.63
CA TRP A 125 16.67 4.13 -12.95
C TRP A 125 17.27 5.39 -12.34
N GLU A 126 17.55 6.38 -13.19
CA GLU A 126 18.27 7.61 -12.81
C GLU A 126 17.44 8.55 -11.92
N LEU A 127 16.11 8.54 -12.03
CA LEU A 127 15.23 9.41 -11.22
C LEU A 127 14.81 8.76 -9.89
N ARG A 128 15.45 7.66 -9.47
CA ARG A 128 15.18 6.99 -8.18
C ARG A 128 15.14 7.98 -7.01
N THR A 129 16.19 8.78 -6.83
CA THR A 129 16.28 9.74 -5.71
C THR A 129 15.18 10.81 -5.78
N THR A 130 14.81 11.24 -6.99
CA THR A 130 13.71 12.20 -7.19
C THR A 130 12.37 11.58 -6.76
N ALA A 131 12.09 10.34 -7.15
CA ALA A 131 10.87 9.64 -6.76
C ALA A 131 10.80 9.43 -5.23
N GLN A 132 11.91 9.02 -4.60
CA GLN A 132 12.00 8.87 -3.14
C GLN A 132 11.68 10.19 -2.41
N ARG A 133 12.29 11.30 -2.85
CA ARG A 133 12.04 12.63 -2.29
C ARG A 133 10.58 13.04 -2.43
N LEU A 134 9.98 12.87 -3.61
CA LEU A 134 8.59 13.26 -3.85
C LEU A 134 7.59 12.43 -3.03
N LEU A 135 7.80 11.11 -2.92
CA LEU A 135 6.99 10.26 -2.05
C LEU A 135 7.10 10.74 -0.60
N GLN A 136 8.32 11.00 -0.12
CA GLN A 136 8.56 11.47 1.25
C GLN A 136 7.94 12.83 1.55
N ASP A 137 8.19 13.82 0.70
CA ASP A 137 7.66 15.17 0.88
C ASP A 137 6.13 15.17 0.78
N THR A 138 5.57 14.22 0.02
CA THR A 138 4.12 14.02 -0.05
C THR A 138 3.58 13.32 1.20
N PHE A 139 4.12 12.20 1.67
CA PHE A 139 3.41 11.35 2.65
C PHE A 139 3.97 11.37 4.07
N ASP A 140 5.25 11.72 4.28
CA ASP A 140 5.91 11.55 5.59
C ASP A 140 5.72 12.72 6.56
N GLN A 141 5.09 13.80 6.09
CA GLN A 141 4.96 15.02 6.89
C GLN A 141 3.84 14.93 7.95
N ASP A 142 3.05 13.87 7.96
CA ASP A 142 1.96 13.69 8.92
C ASP A 142 2.47 13.10 10.25
N PRO A 143 2.49 13.89 11.35
CA PRO A 143 2.99 13.41 12.64
C PRO A 143 2.14 12.29 13.23
N ARG A 144 0.88 12.12 12.80
CA ARG A 144 -0.01 11.04 13.25
C ARG A 144 0.52 9.65 12.87
N LEU A 145 1.39 9.57 11.86
CA LEU A 145 2.03 8.31 11.46
C LEU A 145 3.03 7.79 12.49
N GLY A 146 3.73 8.69 13.20
CA GLY A 146 4.76 8.30 14.17
C GLY A 146 5.88 7.42 13.60
N ILE A 147 6.11 7.46 12.28
CA ILE A 147 7.17 6.69 11.61
C ILE A 147 8.53 7.39 11.72
N ALA A 148 9.61 6.61 11.66
CA ALA A 148 10.96 7.16 11.57
C ALA A 148 11.15 7.91 10.24
N SER A 149 11.99 8.95 10.27
CA SER A 149 12.35 9.68 9.06
C SER A 149 13.08 8.77 8.06
N ARG A 150 12.63 8.76 6.81
CA ARG A 150 13.24 8.00 5.72
C ARG A 150 14.34 8.79 4.97
N ARG A 151 14.67 10.03 5.39
CA ARG A 151 15.52 10.99 4.63
C ARG A 151 16.91 10.47 4.25
N GLN A 152 17.47 9.55 5.04
CA GLN A 152 18.82 9.04 4.85
C GLN A 152 18.85 7.58 4.34
N GLN A 153 17.68 6.97 4.13
CA GLN A 153 17.60 5.60 3.65
C GLN A 153 17.87 5.53 2.15
N SER A 154 18.51 4.47 1.69
CA SER A 154 18.71 4.24 0.25
C SER A 154 17.44 3.81 -0.50
N ALA A 155 16.35 3.53 0.22
CA ALA A 155 15.07 3.04 -0.28
C ALA A 155 13.90 3.44 0.66
N MET A 156 12.65 3.40 0.17
CA MET A 156 11.46 3.93 0.86
C MET A 156 10.72 2.93 1.75
N TYR A 157 11.45 2.03 2.42
CA TYR A 157 10.85 1.12 3.41
C TYR A 157 10.52 1.85 4.72
N THR A 158 9.51 1.37 5.44
CA THR A 158 9.13 1.90 6.76
C THR A 158 8.32 0.89 7.54
N VAL A 159 8.11 1.17 8.82
CA VAL A 159 7.24 0.40 9.70
C VAL A 159 6.35 1.32 10.52
N TRP A 160 5.05 1.09 10.46
CA TRP A 160 4.05 1.69 11.33
C TRP A 160 3.71 0.70 12.44
N ARG A 161 3.58 1.21 13.68
CA ARG A 161 3.32 0.38 14.86
C ARG A 161 2.19 0.96 15.66
N HIS A 162 1.34 0.09 16.16
CA HIS A 162 0.17 0.50 16.90
C HIS A 162 -0.22 -0.52 17.97
N GLN A 163 -0.70 -0.01 19.09
CA GLN A 163 -1.24 -0.79 20.20
C GLN A 163 -2.75 -0.61 20.19
N TRP A 164 -3.49 -1.71 20.12
CA TRP A 164 -4.95 -1.68 20.06
C TRP A 164 -5.52 -2.78 20.95
N HIS A 165 -6.21 -2.40 22.03
CA HIS A 165 -6.79 -3.33 23.02
C HIS A 165 -5.82 -4.43 23.49
N GLY A 166 -4.55 -4.06 23.69
CA GLY A 166 -3.48 -4.97 24.12
C GLY A 166 -2.83 -5.79 22.99
N LEU A 167 -3.34 -5.71 21.76
CA LEU A 167 -2.72 -6.28 20.57
C LEU A 167 -1.73 -5.31 19.94
N ARG A 168 -0.57 -5.83 19.56
CA ARG A 168 0.45 -5.12 18.81
C ARG A 168 0.27 -5.38 17.33
N VAL A 169 -0.08 -4.33 16.60
CA VAL A 169 -0.17 -4.36 15.15
C VAL A 169 1.06 -3.66 14.59
N ARG A 170 1.71 -4.28 13.61
CA ARG A 170 2.75 -3.63 12.79
C ARG A 170 2.44 -3.76 11.32
N ILE A 171 2.73 -2.70 10.58
CA ILE A 171 2.64 -2.66 9.12
C ILE A 171 4.02 -2.28 8.60
N ILE A 172 4.64 -3.19 7.86
CA ILE A 172 5.95 -3.03 7.23
C ILE A 172 5.70 -2.74 5.76
N LEU A 173 6.13 -1.58 5.27
CA LEU A 173 6.17 -1.32 3.83
C LEU A 173 7.57 -1.55 3.30
N LEU A 174 7.66 -2.34 2.24
CA LEU A 174 8.90 -2.66 1.53
C LEU A 174 8.94 -1.92 0.20
N ASP A 175 10.04 -1.24 -0.05
CA ASP A 175 10.41 -0.75 -1.38
C ASP A 175 10.96 -1.92 -2.20
N ASN A 176 10.33 -2.21 -3.33
CA ASN A 176 10.75 -3.26 -4.27
C ASN A 176 11.09 -2.69 -5.65
N ARG A 177 11.53 -1.42 -5.72
CA ARG A 177 12.03 -0.76 -6.94
C ARG A 177 13.47 -0.30 -6.79
N SER A 178 13.80 0.39 -5.69
CA SER A 178 15.08 1.11 -5.52
C SER A 178 16.31 0.23 -5.68
N HIS A 179 16.25 -1.01 -5.20
CA HIS A 179 17.34 -2.01 -5.26
C HIS A 179 16.93 -3.27 -6.02
N LYS A 180 15.81 -3.20 -6.75
CA LYS A 180 15.37 -4.33 -7.56
C LYS A 180 16.37 -4.54 -8.67
N SER A 181 16.98 -5.72 -8.73
CA SER A 181 17.85 -6.10 -9.83
C SER A 181 17.07 -6.16 -11.13
N ARG A 182 17.75 -5.85 -12.24
CA ARG A 182 17.16 -5.94 -13.57
C ARG A 182 16.73 -7.37 -13.90
N GLN A 183 15.49 -7.53 -14.36
CA GLN A 183 14.93 -8.80 -14.81
C GLN A 183 14.67 -8.81 -16.32
N PRO A 184 14.98 -9.91 -17.02
CA PRO A 184 14.45 -10.15 -18.36
C PRO A 184 12.92 -10.22 -18.34
N ARG A 185 12.24 -9.65 -19.35
CA ARG A 185 10.76 -9.61 -19.37
C ARG A 185 10.08 -10.97 -19.50
N PHE A 186 10.65 -11.89 -20.27
CA PHE A 186 9.95 -13.12 -20.71
C PHE A 186 10.44 -14.42 -20.06
N TYR A 187 11.43 -14.35 -19.17
CA TYR A 187 11.86 -15.51 -18.40
C TYR A 187 12.37 -15.08 -17.03
N VAL A 188 12.32 -15.98 -16.05
CA VAL A 188 12.97 -15.80 -14.77
C VAL A 188 14.43 -16.16 -14.96
N SER A 189 15.34 -15.23 -14.69
CA SER A 189 16.75 -15.57 -14.67
C SER A 189 17.03 -16.39 -13.41
N GLU A 190 17.66 -17.56 -13.57
CA GLU A 190 18.11 -18.37 -12.43
C GLU A 190 19.40 -17.81 -11.79
N HIS A 191 19.86 -16.61 -12.20
CA HIS A 191 21.00 -15.98 -11.57
C HIS A 191 20.66 -15.62 -10.12
N HIS A 192 21.18 -16.43 -9.18
CA HIS A 192 21.06 -16.29 -7.73
C HIS A 192 21.55 -14.94 -7.16
N ALA A 193 22.16 -14.08 -7.98
CA ALA A 193 22.62 -12.76 -7.60
C ALA A 193 21.54 -11.66 -7.69
N GLN A 194 20.34 -11.97 -8.20
CA GLN A 194 19.25 -10.99 -8.27
C GLN A 194 18.61 -10.78 -6.91
N ASP A 195 18.37 -9.52 -6.57
CA ASP A 195 17.72 -9.11 -5.33
C ASP A 195 16.58 -8.12 -5.57
N MET A 196 15.65 -8.01 -4.62
CA MET A 196 14.57 -7.02 -4.66
C MET A 196 14.80 -5.83 -3.72
N LEU A 197 15.39 -6.07 -2.55
CA LEU A 197 15.36 -5.09 -1.45
C LEU A 197 16.71 -4.40 -1.21
N GLY A 198 17.82 -5.02 -1.60
CA GLY A 198 19.15 -4.52 -1.30
C GLY A 198 19.59 -4.80 0.14
N PRO A 199 20.91 -4.76 0.42
CA PRO A 199 21.46 -5.20 1.71
C PRO A 199 20.99 -4.37 2.89
N GLU A 200 20.87 -3.04 2.74
CA GLU A 200 20.44 -2.14 3.82
C GLU A 200 19.02 -2.46 4.30
N GLN A 201 18.08 -2.58 3.36
CA GLN A 201 16.68 -2.90 3.66
C GLN A 201 16.52 -4.31 4.22
N TRP A 202 17.32 -5.27 3.76
CA TRP A 202 17.34 -6.62 4.36
C TRP A 202 17.79 -6.60 5.81
N SER A 203 18.89 -5.93 6.11
CA SER A 203 19.40 -5.80 7.48
C SER A 203 18.43 -5.05 8.38
N TRP A 204 17.81 -3.98 7.87
CA TRP A 204 16.75 -3.27 8.58
C TRP A 204 15.56 -4.18 8.87
N LEU A 205 15.05 -4.91 7.87
CA LEU A 205 13.90 -5.79 8.03
C LEU A 205 14.16 -6.91 9.05
N GLU A 206 15.35 -7.50 9.02
CA GLU A 206 15.74 -8.49 10.02
C GLU A 206 15.77 -7.91 11.44
N SER A 207 16.33 -6.71 11.60
CA SER A 207 16.33 -6.00 12.89
C SER A 207 14.90 -5.75 13.38
N GLU A 208 14.01 -5.27 12.51
CA GLU A 208 12.60 -5.00 12.82
C GLU A 208 11.85 -6.25 13.27
N LEU A 209 12.08 -7.37 12.60
CA LEU A 209 11.41 -8.64 12.91
C LEU A 209 11.96 -9.28 14.20
N ARG A 210 13.24 -9.07 14.54
CA ARG A 210 13.87 -9.62 15.76
C ARG A 210 13.62 -8.80 17.02
N THR A 211 13.59 -7.48 16.90
CA THR A 211 13.60 -6.59 18.08
C THR A 211 12.24 -6.37 18.71
N GLN A 212 11.16 -6.48 17.91
CA GLN A 212 9.81 -6.20 18.37
C GLN A 212 8.85 -7.29 17.94
N SER A 213 8.22 -7.93 18.91
CA SER A 213 7.11 -8.84 18.63
C SER A 213 5.83 -8.06 18.32
N ALA A 214 5.03 -8.60 17.42
CA ALA A 214 3.71 -8.11 17.06
C ALA A 214 2.75 -9.29 17.02
N ASP A 215 1.50 -9.05 17.38
CA ASP A 215 0.44 -10.05 17.38
C ASP A 215 -0.21 -10.14 15.98
N LEU A 216 -0.11 -9.08 15.17
CA LEU A 216 -0.43 -9.04 13.74
C LEU A 216 0.69 -8.32 12.98
N THR A 217 1.22 -8.98 11.94
CA THR A 217 2.23 -8.38 11.05
C THR A 217 1.67 -8.27 9.64
N ILE A 218 1.52 -7.05 9.15
CA ILE A 218 1.13 -6.78 7.76
C ILE A 218 2.39 -6.37 6.98
N ILE A 219 2.64 -6.97 5.82
CA ILE A 219 3.77 -6.64 4.95
C ILE A 219 3.21 -6.18 3.60
N GLY A 220 3.47 -4.92 3.24
CA GLY A 220 3.00 -4.31 2.01
C GLY A 220 4.13 -3.97 1.03
N SER A 221 3.90 -4.16 -0.26
CA SER A 221 4.78 -3.69 -1.35
C SER A 221 3.99 -3.56 -2.65
N GLY A 222 4.46 -2.80 -3.64
CA GLY A 222 3.78 -2.65 -4.94
C GLY A 222 3.51 -3.98 -5.65
N LEU A 223 4.59 -4.67 -6.00
CA LEU A 223 4.52 -5.99 -6.65
C LEU A 223 3.82 -7.08 -5.81
N GLN A 224 3.04 -7.92 -6.50
CA GLN A 224 2.36 -9.08 -5.90
C GLN A 224 3.32 -10.08 -5.26
N PHE A 225 3.00 -10.49 -4.03
CA PHE A 225 3.79 -11.45 -3.25
C PHE A 225 3.40 -12.93 -3.49
N VAL A 226 2.08 -13.21 -3.51
CA VAL A 226 1.55 -14.58 -3.54
C VAL A 226 1.57 -15.17 -4.95
N ALA A 227 1.26 -14.34 -5.95
CA ALA A 227 1.26 -14.75 -7.35
C ALA A 227 2.65 -15.26 -7.80
N GLN A 228 2.64 -16.38 -8.52
CA GLN A 228 3.84 -17.06 -9.02
C GLN A 228 3.68 -17.57 -10.45
N ASP A 229 2.48 -17.50 -11.00
CA ASP A 229 2.06 -18.09 -12.28
C ASP A 229 2.14 -17.12 -13.45
N LYS A 230 2.38 -15.82 -13.20
CA LYS A 230 2.57 -14.85 -14.28
C LYS A 230 3.76 -15.22 -15.18
N VAL A 231 3.45 -15.50 -16.44
CA VAL A 231 4.44 -15.75 -17.51
C VAL A 231 5.20 -14.47 -17.91
N ALA A 232 4.56 -13.31 -17.76
CA ALA A 232 5.14 -11.99 -18.04
C ALA A 232 4.67 -10.96 -17.00
N GLY A 233 5.39 -9.84 -16.89
CA GLY A 233 5.16 -8.81 -15.86
C GLY A 233 5.93 -9.07 -14.58
N GLU A 234 5.68 -8.26 -13.56
CA GLU A 234 6.45 -8.25 -12.32
C GLU A 234 5.68 -8.85 -11.14
N GLN A 235 6.42 -9.53 -10.26
CA GLN A 235 5.94 -10.16 -9.02
C GLN A 235 7.14 -10.68 -8.23
N TRP A 236 6.97 -10.89 -6.93
CA TRP A 236 7.98 -11.55 -6.09
C TRP A 236 8.35 -12.96 -6.57
N GLY A 237 7.42 -13.67 -7.22
CA GLY A 237 7.68 -14.98 -7.82
C GLY A 237 8.81 -15.00 -8.87
N ARG A 238 9.18 -13.83 -9.42
CA ARG A 238 10.32 -13.71 -10.36
C ARG A 238 11.67 -13.51 -9.69
N PHE A 239 11.68 -13.36 -8.36
CA PHE A 239 12.89 -13.26 -7.54
C PHE A 239 12.85 -14.36 -6.48
N PRO A 240 12.98 -15.65 -6.90
CA PRO A 240 12.79 -16.78 -6.00
C PRO A 240 13.74 -16.75 -4.80
N ALA A 241 14.98 -16.27 -4.97
CA ALA A 241 15.94 -16.08 -3.88
C ALA A 241 15.47 -15.03 -2.85
N SER A 242 15.09 -13.82 -3.27
CA SER A 242 14.56 -12.78 -2.36
C SER A 242 13.27 -13.22 -1.66
N ARG A 243 12.37 -13.90 -2.39
CA ARG A 243 11.13 -14.43 -1.82
C ARG A 243 11.40 -15.52 -0.79
N ALA A 244 12.27 -16.48 -1.10
CA ALA A 244 12.68 -17.52 -0.16
C ALA A 244 13.38 -16.93 1.07
N LYS A 245 14.22 -15.91 0.88
CA LYS A 245 14.88 -15.18 1.98
C LYS A 245 13.87 -14.50 2.90
N LEU A 246 12.84 -13.84 2.36
CA LEU A 246 11.78 -13.25 3.19
C LEU A 246 11.02 -14.30 3.99
N LEU A 247 10.60 -15.40 3.35
CA LEU A 247 9.89 -16.49 4.03
C LEU A 247 10.75 -17.14 5.12
N ALA A 248 12.03 -17.38 4.83
CA ALA A 248 12.98 -17.91 5.81
C ALA A 248 13.20 -16.93 6.98
N LEU A 249 13.27 -15.63 6.71
CA LEU A 249 13.40 -14.61 7.75
C LEU A 249 12.15 -14.59 8.65
N LEU A 250 10.95 -14.66 8.08
CA LEU A 250 9.69 -14.70 8.86
C LEU A 250 9.61 -15.96 9.73
N ALA A 251 10.01 -17.12 9.17
CA ALA A 251 10.06 -18.37 9.91
C ALA A 251 11.09 -18.34 11.04
N THR A 252 12.32 -17.89 10.77
CA THR A 252 13.41 -17.87 11.76
C THR A 252 13.20 -16.85 12.88
N THR A 253 12.43 -15.79 12.62
CA THR A 253 12.02 -14.79 13.62
C THR A 253 10.73 -15.16 14.34
N ASN A 254 10.11 -16.30 14.01
CA ASN A 254 8.79 -16.72 14.52
C ASN A 254 7.75 -15.61 14.41
N THR A 255 7.72 -14.92 13.27
CA THR A 255 6.79 -13.81 13.05
C THR A 255 5.36 -14.33 12.98
N ALA A 256 4.53 -13.91 13.93
CA ALA A 256 3.14 -14.34 14.04
C ALA A 256 2.20 -13.59 13.07
N ASN A 257 1.16 -14.30 12.62
CA ASN A 257 0.00 -13.78 11.90
C ASN A 257 0.38 -12.80 10.78
N VAL A 258 1.05 -13.32 9.75
CA VAL A 258 1.53 -12.51 8.63
C VAL A 258 0.45 -12.36 7.57
N VAL A 259 0.15 -11.13 7.19
CA VAL A 259 -0.70 -10.79 6.04
C VAL A 259 0.14 -10.03 5.01
N PHE A 260 0.09 -10.46 3.75
CA PHE A 260 0.72 -9.72 2.65
C PHE A 260 -0.30 -8.86 1.92
N LEU A 261 0.06 -7.60 1.66
CA LEU A 261 -0.71 -6.67 0.84
C LEU A 261 0.11 -6.28 -0.39
N SER A 262 -0.53 -6.22 -1.56
CA SER A 262 0.13 -5.82 -2.80
C SER A 262 -0.82 -5.17 -3.80
N GLY A 263 -0.24 -4.43 -4.76
CA GLY A 263 -0.91 -3.70 -5.84
C GLY A 263 -0.54 -4.21 -7.23
N ASP A 264 -0.16 -3.29 -8.12
CA ASP A 264 0.32 -3.49 -9.52
C ASP A 264 -0.76 -3.98 -10.51
N VAL A 265 -1.55 -5.01 -10.18
CA VAL A 265 -2.27 -5.81 -11.18
C VAL A 265 -3.65 -5.32 -11.63
N HIS A 266 -4.13 -4.20 -11.08
CA HIS A 266 -5.46 -3.63 -11.38
C HIS A 266 -6.64 -4.63 -11.21
N LEU A 267 -6.50 -5.59 -10.30
CA LEU A 267 -7.53 -6.55 -9.91
C LEU A 267 -7.41 -6.86 -8.41
N ALA A 268 -8.48 -7.42 -7.83
CA ALA A 268 -8.47 -7.90 -6.46
C ALA A 268 -8.36 -9.43 -6.44
N GLU A 269 -7.45 -9.95 -5.62
CA GLU A 269 -7.26 -11.38 -5.38
C GLU A 269 -7.05 -11.62 -3.88
N MET A 270 -7.70 -12.65 -3.33
CA MET A 270 -7.51 -13.08 -1.95
C MET A 270 -7.33 -14.61 -1.93
N PRO A 271 -6.10 -15.11 -2.01
CA PRO A 271 -5.84 -16.53 -1.93
C PRO A 271 -6.08 -17.00 -0.49
N LEU A 272 -6.90 -18.04 -0.34
CA LEU A 272 -7.16 -18.65 0.96
C LEU A 272 -6.02 -19.62 1.32
N PRO A 273 -5.60 -19.70 2.60
CA PRO A 273 -4.69 -20.74 3.05
C PRO A 273 -5.27 -22.12 2.71
N ARG A 274 -4.42 -23.06 2.27
CA ARG A 274 -4.83 -24.46 2.23
C ARG A 274 -4.85 -24.98 3.67
N GLU A 275 -5.95 -25.61 4.06
CA GLU A 275 -6.10 -26.34 5.33
C GLU A 275 -5.03 -27.41 5.52
#